data_AF-A0A4U7ANL4-F1
#
_entry.id   AF-A0A4U7ANL4-F1
#
_cell.length_a   1.000
_cell.length_b   1.000
_cell.length_c   1.000
_cell.angle_alpha   90.00
_cell.angle_beta   90.00
_cell.angle_gamma   90.00
#
_symmetry.space_group_name_H-M   'P 1'
#
loop_
_entity.id
_entity.type
_entity.pdbx_description
1 polymer ?
#
loop_
_entity_poly.entity_id
_entity_poly.type
_entity_poly.pdbx_seq_one_letter_code
_entity_poly.pdbx_strand_id
1 'polypeptide(L)'
;MIQQPTIRSRDRPVLWVLLFLLAVVLLANRRTPSAEASRWLSTTWSNYRSAGIVDLTATPAGTRTHPVKVLHEQAVREFEALNARRSKTLEDAASEYRRRWSRHPPPGFEDWFAFAKQQNSTIIDEFDTISEAIQPLWNLTPKRIRTMVAEAASGPDVWTLEFKDGVVVTPKDNWMGLEMGAFLGNLTTKIPDLMILNNPMDEPRVLVSSDQGPDQVQWLDGSMKPSWKAISAPCNGRAKHLKSKPTSSKPHGMSFVTDRDAARDVCQNPYFEDNHGFFMSPTTFVTTDSPVPILSQAAPSTFSDIVYPSTWYWDDRSKDSTDFDYDWDNKTNKLYWAGGTTGGWNPPLHRNQRKWHSQRHRFIDMTQQLTPGQSYSYLGQNAAGDWLRYDIRDFQSELYDTRFTGTAQCDDPVCAEMEEYYHINGKVDERHAYSFRLIIDMDGNSFSGRYHRFLASKSCVLKQTVFREWHDERLVPWLHYVPISTSMDELPEVVRYLATTEEGQEIAKVIAEKGREAHKTSLRRVDAVIYMYRLFLEYARVSSEGRDGGMVSAGGT
;
A
#
# COMPACT_ATOMS: atom_id res chain seq x y z
N MET A 1 -49.63 -42.70 28.91
CA MET A 1 -50.27 -42.49 30.22
C MET A 1 -49.41 -43.24 31.24
N ILE A 2 -49.01 -42.56 32.33
CA ILE A 2 -48.30 -43.08 33.53
C ILE A 2 -46.79 -43.36 33.33
N GLN A 3 -45.81 -42.86 34.10
CA GLN A 3 -45.66 -41.85 35.16
C GLN A 3 -44.14 -41.57 35.29
N GLN A 4 -43.75 -40.34 35.67
CA GLN A 4 -42.41 -40.03 36.19
C GLN A 4 -42.17 -40.70 37.55
N PRO A 5 -40.89 -40.80 37.96
CA PRO A 5 -40.55 -40.16 39.22
C PRO A 5 -39.26 -39.33 39.16
N THR A 6 -39.34 -38.17 39.79
CA THR A 6 -38.22 -37.36 40.30
C THR A 6 -37.68 -37.98 41.59
N ILE A 7 -36.38 -37.82 41.88
CA ILE A 7 -35.84 -37.51 43.22
C ILE A 7 -34.37 -37.06 43.13
N ARG A 8 -34.22 -35.78 43.50
CA ARG A 8 -33.21 -35.07 44.29
C ARG A 8 -31.72 -35.44 44.27
N SER A 9 -30.99 -34.36 44.02
CA SER A 9 -29.60 -34.02 44.31
C SER A 9 -29.14 -34.35 45.74
N ARG A 10 -27.92 -34.88 45.83
CA ARG A 10 -27.05 -34.79 47.01
C ARG A 10 -25.65 -34.33 46.58
N ASP A 11 -25.24 -33.22 47.18
CA ASP A 11 -23.90 -32.87 47.64
C ASP A 11 -22.71 -32.91 46.67
N ARG A 12 -22.26 -31.72 46.24
CA ARG A 12 -20.85 -31.48 45.84
C ARG A 12 -20.29 -30.20 46.48
N PRO A 13 -19.98 -30.22 47.80
CA PRO A 13 -19.26 -29.12 48.45
C PRO A 13 -17.84 -28.92 47.90
N VAL A 14 -17.28 -29.91 47.20
CA VAL A 14 -15.92 -29.86 46.63
C VAL A 14 -15.83 -28.91 45.41
N LEU A 15 -16.91 -28.76 44.63
CA LEU A 15 -16.89 -27.92 43.43
C LEU A 15 -16.82 -26.42 43.77
N TRP A 16 -17.48 -26.01 44.85
CA TRP A 16 -17.48 -24.62 45.31
C TRP A 16 -16.17 -24.21 45.96
N VAL A 17 -15.50 -25.13 46.67
CA VAL A 17 -14.16 -24.86 47.23
C VAL A 17 -13.12 -24.68 46.12
N LEU A 18 -13.19 -25.48 45.06
CA LEU A 18 -12.30 -25.34 43.90
C LEU A 18 -12.56 -24.04 43.13
N LEU A 19 -13.82 -23.64 42.94
CA LEU A 19 -14.16 -22.36 42.31
C LEU A 19 -13.74 -21.16 43.16
N PHE A 20 -13.83 -21.26 44.49
CA PHE A 20 -13.41 -20.19 45.39
C PHE A 20 -11.88 -20.04 45.41
N LEU A 21 -11.13 -21.14 45.43
CA LEU A 21 -9.66 -21.10 45.35
C LEU A 21 -9.19 -20.56 43.99
N LEU A 22 -9.86 -20.91 42.90
CA LEU A 22 -9.57 -20.35 41.56
C LEU A 22 -9.83 -18.84 41.53
N ALA A 23 -10.93 -18.37 42.15
CA ALA A 23 -11.24 -16.95 42.24
C ALA A 23 -10.23 -16.18 43.11
N VAL A 24 -9.75 -16.78 44.21
CA VAL A 24 -8.73 -16.16 45.08
C VAL A 24 -7.37 -16.08 44.38
N VAL A 25 -6.98 -17.08 43.59
CA VAL A 25 -5.74 -17.03 42.78
C VAL A 25 -5.85 -15.99 41.65
N LEU A 26 -7.02 -15.87 41.02
CA LEU A 26 -7.28 -14.85 39.98
C LEU A 26 -7.35 -13.43 40.56
N LEU A 27 -7.75 -13.27 41.83
CA LEU A 27 -7.76 -11.98 42.53
C LEU A 27 -6.40 -11.62 43.13
N ALA A 28 -5.60 -12.60 43.57
CA ALA A 28 -4.27 -12.39 44.13
C ALA A 28 -3.19 -12.06 43.08
N ASN A 29 -3.45 -12.37 41.80
CA ASN A 29 -2.53 -12.05 40.70
C ASN A 29 -2.85 -10.74 39.96
N ARG A 30 -3.75 -9.90 40.51
CA ARG A 30 -3.94 -8.54 40.03
C ARG A 30 -2.80 -7.64 40.51
N ARG A 31 -1.65 -7.74 39.86
CA ARG A 31 -0.72 -6.60 39.82
C ARG A 31 -1.46 -5.44 39.12
N THR A 32 -1.77 -4.41 39.90
CA THR A 32 -2.23 -3.12 39.39
C THR A 32 -1.27 -2.63 38.31
N PRO A 33 -1.73 -2.34 37.08
CA PRO A 33 -0.89 -1.64 36.11
C PRO A 33 -0.59 -0.26 36.67
N SER A 34 0.68 0.17 36.60
CA SER A 34 1.03 1.55 36.87
C SER A 34 0.25 2.47 35.93
N ALA A 35 -0.06 3.68 36.41
CA ALA A 35 -0.88 4.68 35.74
C ALA A 35 -0.26 5.28 34.44
N GLU A 36 0.75 4.61 33.86
CA GLU A 36 1.42 5.00 32.62
C GLU A 36 1.02 4.12 31.42
N ALA A 37 0.25 3.04 31.63
CA ALA A 37 -0.09 2.06 30.58
C ALA A 37 -1.42 2.33 29.83
N SER A 38 -2.24 3.29 30.25
CA SER A 38 -3.55 3.59 29.65
C SER A 38 -3.53 4.63 28.53
N ARG A 39 -2.33 5.07 28.11
CA ARG A 39 -2.15 6.18 27.16
C ARG A 39 -1.73 5.74 25.74
N TRP A 40 -1.44 4.45 25.55
CA TRP A 40 -0.90 3.92 24.29
C TRP A 40 -1.95 3.80 23.16
N LEU A 41 -3.24 3.63 23.50
CA LEU A 41 -4.35 3.58 22.54
C LEU A 41 -5.28 4.79 22.57
N SER A 42 -5.20 5.60 23.61
CA SER A 42 -6.13 6.72 23.84
C SER A 42 -5.59 8.09 23.39
N THR A 43 -4.39 8.14 22.80
CA THR A 43 -3.79 9.40 22.34
C THR A 43 -3.21 9.40 20.92
N THR A 44 -3.45 8.33 20.16
CA THR A 44 -3.14 8.28 18.74
C THR A 44 -4.46 8.05 18.02
N TRP A 45 -4.75 8.89 17.01
CA TRP A 45 -5.96 8.87 16.16
C TRP A 45 -7.18 9.65 16.66
N SER A 46 -7.01 10.89 17.16
CA SER A 46 -8.13 11.85 17.16
C SER A 46 -7.83 13.33 16.91
N ASN A 47 -6.60 13.79 16.65
CA ASN A 47 -6.33 15.25 16.49
C ASN A 47 -5.48 15.67 15.28
N TYR A 48 -5.33 14.82 14.25
CA TYR A 48 -4.66 15.20 12.98
C TYR A 48 -5.54 14.96 11.74
N ARG A 49 -6.81 15.36 11.80
CA ARG A 49 -7.70 15.44 10.62
C ARG A 49 -8.34 16.82 10.41
N SER A 50 -7.79 17.85 11.03
CA SER A 50 -8.28 19.23 10.87
C SER A 50 -7.16 20.15 10.43
N ALA A 51 -6.62 19.87 9.26
CA ALA A 51 -5.98 20.91 8.45
C ALA A 51 -5.99 20.49 6.98
N GLY A 52 -6.89 21.10 6.22
CA GLY A 52 -6.94 20.97 4.76
C GLY A 52 -8.03 20.07 4.20
N ILE A 53 -9.10 19.76 4.93
CA ILE A 53 -10.36 19.38 4.27
C ILE A 53 -10.86 20.66 3.60
N VAL A 54 -10.53 20.84 2.32
CA VAL A 54 -11.46 21.54 1.43
C VAL A 54 -12.72 20.70 1.51
N ASP A 55 -13.80 21.29 2.02
CA ASP A 55 -15.11 20.69 2.06
C ASP A 55 -15.60 20.46 0.62
N LEU A 56 -15.13 19.36 0.02
CA LEU A 56 -15.61 18.84 -1.25
C LEU A 56 -16.88 18.02 -1.00
N THR A 57 -17.84 18.57 -0.23
CA THR A 57 -19.25 18.25 -0.48
C THR A 57 -19.65 18.87 -1.81
N ALA A 58 -18.98 18.46 -2.89
CA ALA A 58 -19.54 18.54 -4.21
C ALA A 58 -20.72 17.56 -4.22
N THR A 59 -21.90 18.11 -3.95
CA THR A 59 -23.17 17.64 -4.52
C THR A 59 -22.88 17.11 -5.94
N PRO A 60 -23.38 15.92 -6.34
CA PRO A 60 -22.91 15.26 -7.56
C PRO A 60 -22.87 16.25 -8.71
N ALA A 61 -21.67 16.50 -9.25
CA ALA A 61 -21.55 17.12 -10.55
C ALA A 61 -22.51 16.36 -11.46
N GLY A 62 -23.43 17.11 -12.09
CA GLY A 62 -24.67 16.55 -12.63
C GLY A 62 -24.45 15.30 -13.47
N THR A 63 -25.48 14.45 -13.54
CA THR A 63 -25.50 13.16 -14.25
C THR A 63 -25.09 13.22 -15.72
N ARG A 64 -24.89 14.41 -16.28
CA ARG A 64 -24.52 14.67 -17.68
C ARG A 64 -23.02 14.56 -17.98
N THR A 65 -22.15 14.59 -16.97
CA THR A 65 -20.69 14.47 -17.18
C THR A 65 -20.22 13.06 -16.83
N HIS A 66 -19.33 12.49 -17.64
CA HIS A 66 -18.80 11.16 -17.37
C HIS A 66 -17.93 11.16 -16.10
N PRO A 67 -18.02 10.15 -15.20
CA PRO A 67 -17.26 10.13 -13.95
C PRO A 67 -15.75 10.26 -14.12
N VAL A 68 -15.16 9.63 -15.15
CA VAL A 68 -13.72 9.74 -15.45
C VAL A 68 -13.30 11.18 -15.69
N LYS A 69 -14.12 11.96 -16.41
CA LYS A 69 -13.86 13.38 -16.64
C LYS A 69 -13.94 14.18 -15.35
N VAL A 70 -14.97 13.97 -14.54
CA VAL A 70 -15.13 14.65 -13.25
C VAL A 70 -13.92 14.40 -12.35
N LEU A 71 -13.49 13.13 -12.26
CA LEU A 71 -12.34 12.72 -11.45
C LEU A 71 -11.03 13.30 -11.98
N HIS A 72 -10.83 13.30 -13.30
CA HIS A 72 -9.66 13.92 -13.93
C HIS A 72 -9.60 15.43 -13.66
N GLU A 73 -10.68 16.17 -13.90
CA GLU A 73 -10.73 17.62 -13.67
C GLU A 73 -10.56 17.97 -12.18
N GLN A 74 -11.08 17.13 -11.28
CA GLN A 74 -10.85 17.28 -9.84
C GLN A 74 -9.37 17.07 -9.50
N ALA A 75 -8.74 16.01 -10.01
CA ALA A 75 -7.33 15.72 -9.78
C ALA A 75 -6.40 16.82 -10.28
N VAL A 76 -6.72 17.44 -11.43
CA VAL A 76 -6.00 18.62 -11.95
C VAL A 76 -6.06 19.77 -10.93
N ARG A 77 -7.25 20.13 -10.45
CA ARG A 77 -7.42 21.22 -9.46
C ARG A 77 -6.71 20.92 -8.14
N GLU A 78 -6.79 19.69 -7.66
CA GLU A 78 -6.11 19.27 -6.43
C GLU A 78 -4.59 19.36 -6.57
N PHE A 79 -4.04 18.92 -7.70
CA PHE A 79 -2.61 19.02 -7.97
C PHE A 79 -2.12 20.47 -8.07
N GLU A 80 -2.88 21.35 -8.71
CA GLU A 80 -2.57 22.79 -8.74
C GLU A 80 -2.56 23.40 -7.34
N ALA A 81 -3.54 23.05 -6.50
CA ALA A 81 -3.60 23.50 -5.11
C ALA A 81 -2.42 22.97 -4.27
N LEU A 82 -2.03 21.69 -4.45
CA LEU A 82 -0.87 21.09 -3.82
C LEU A 82 0.42 21.84 -4.19
N ASN A 83 0.61 22.16 -5.47
CA ASN A 83 1.78 22.90 -5.93
C ASN A 83 1.81 24.34 -5.42
N ALA A 84 0.64 24.99 -5.29
CA ALA A 84 0.53 26.36 -4.82
C ALA A 84 0.90 26.53 -3.34
N ARG A 85 0.55 25.55 -2.49
CA ARG A 85 0.79 25.60 -1.04
C ARG A 85 2.19 25.15 -0.60
N ARG A 86 2.99 24.58 -1.51
CA ARG A 86 4.31 24.02 -1.21
C ARG A 86 5.24 25.06 -0.58
N SER A 87 5.89 24.69 0.52
CA SER A 87 6.89 25.50 1.21
C SER A 87 8.05 25.91 0.28
N LYS A 88 8.40 27.18 0.31
CA LYS A 88 9.48 27.75 -0.55
C LYS A 88 10.75 28.04 0.22
N THR A 89 10.61 28.40 1.50
CA THR A 89 11.69 28.72 2.42
C THR A 89 11.80 27.66 3.53
N LEU A 90 12.94 27.66 4.22
CA LEU A 90 13.17 26.78 5.37
C LEU A 90 12.16 27.04 6.50
N GLU A 91 11.82 28.31 6.72
CA GLU A 91 10.91 28.73 7.78
C GLU A 91 9.47 28.31 7.49
N ASP A 92 9.02 28.39 6.23
CA ASP A 92 7.74 27.85 5.80
C ASP A 92 7.70 26.32 6.05
N ALA A 93 8.72 25.60 5.60
CA ALA A 93 8.80 24.14 5.73
C ALA A 93 8.83 23.70 7.20
N ALA A 94 9.56 24.40 8.06
CA ALA A 94 9.60 24.13 9.49
C ALA A 94 8.26 24.45 10.18
N SER A 95 7.57 25.51 9.75
CA SER A 95 6.26 25.90 10.27
C SER A 95 5.17 24.92 9.83
N GLU A 96 5.17 24.51 8.57
CA GLU A 96 4.27 23.48 8.04
C GLU A 96 4.50 22.13 8.73
N TYR A 97 5.76 21.75 8.95
CA TYR A 97 6.09 20.55 9.71
C TYR A 97 5.53 20.59 11.14
N ARG A 98 5.71 21.71 11.86
CA ARG A 98 5.13 21.91 13.19
C ARG A 98 3.61 21.87 13.16
N ARG A 99 2.99 22.49 12.14
CA ARG A 99 1.54 22.49 11.96
C ARG A 99 0.98 21.09 11.73
N ARG A 100 1.69 20.25 10.96
CA ARG A 100 1.29 18.86 10.62
C ARG A 100 1.49 17.87 11.75
N TRP A 101 2.57 18.01 12.52
CA TRP A 101 3.02 16.95 13.44
C TRP A 101 3.13 17.39 14.89
N SER A 102 2.91 18.67 15.18
CA SER A 102 3.17 19.33 16.47
C SER A 102 4.53 19.01 17.06
N ARG A 103 5.56 18.84 16.22
CA ARG A 103 6.95 18.62 16.63
C ARG A 103 7.87 19.60 15.90
N HIS A 104 9.02 19.90 16.48
CA HIS A 104 10.08 20.55 15.71
C HIS A 104 10.61 19.59 14.63
N PRO A 105 11.10 20.10 13.48
CA PRO A 105 11.78 19.26 12.51
C PRO A 105 12.99 18.53 13.12
N PRO A 106 13.40 17.36 12.61
CA PRO A 106 14.52 16.62 13.17
C PRO A 106 15.85 17.37 13.01
N PRO A 107 16.86 17.10 13.87
CA PRO A 107 18.23 17.52 13.60
C PRO A 107 18.66 17.13 12.18
N GLY A 108 19.32 18.04 11.46
CA GLY A 108 19.68 17.85 10.05
C GLY A 108 18.60 18.26 9.04
N PHE A 109 17.41 18.70 9.48
CA PHE A 109 16.34 19.13 8.58
C PHE A 109 16.72 20.33 7.69
N GLU A 110 17.52 21.27 8.19
CA GLU A 110 18.03 22.39 7.39
C GLU A 110 18.93 21.91 6.24
N ASP A 111 19.91 21.06 6.54
CA ASP A 111 20.78 20.43 5.53
C ASP A 111 19.95 19.61 4.52
N TRP A 112 18.95 18.88 5.00
CA TRP A 112 18.01 18.15 4.14
C TRP A 112 17.20 19.08 3.23
N PHE A 113 16.65 20.18 3.76
CA PHE A 113 15.88 21.15 2.98
C PHE A 113 16.76 21.81 1.92
N ALA A 114 17.98 22.23 2.29
CA ALA A 114 18.95 22.79 1.36
C ALA A 114 19.29 21.80 0.23
N PHE A 115 19.51 20.53 0.56
CA PHE A 115 19.73 19.48 -0.43
C PHE A 115 18.50 19.29 -1.35
N ALA A 116 17.30 19.16 -0.79
CA ALA A 116 16.07 18.99 -1.57
C ALA A 116 15.84 20.17 -2.54
N LYS A 117 16.10 21.40 -2.09
CA LYS A 117 16.03 22.60 -2.94
C LYS A 117 17.09 22.60 -4.03
N GLN A 118 18.33 22.24 -3.71
CA GLN A 118 19.43 22.16 -4.68
C GLN A 118 19.11 21.15 -5.81
N GLN A 119 18.42 20.06 -5.49
CA GLN A 119 18.05 19.01 -6.43
C GLN A 119 16.70 19.28 -7.15
N ASN A 120 16.12 20.47 -6.96
CA ASN A 120 14.82 20.86 -7.50
C ASN A 120 13.70 19.87 -7.14
N SER A 121 13.66 19.41 -5.88
CA SER A 121 12.57 18.55 -5.40
C SER A 121 11.23 19.25 -5.58
N THR A 122 10.27 18.55 -6.19
CA THR A 122 8.89 19.01 -6.30
C THR A 122 8.11 18.82 -5.01
N ILE A 123 8.60 17.96 -4.10
CA ILE A 123 7.99 17.61 -2.82
C ILE A 123 8.86 18.11 -1.67
N ILE A 124 8.27 18.83 -0.73
CA ILE A 124 8.94 19.38 0.46
C ILE A 124 8.16 19.03 1.73
N ASP A 125 6.84 19.17 1.71
CA ASP A 125 6.02 19.06 2.92
C ASP A 125 5.37 17.67 3.06
N GLU A 126 5.03 17.04 1.94
CA GLU A 126 4.35 15.74 1.86
C GLU A 126 5.31 14.56 2.11
N PHE A 127 5.54 14.26 3.38
CA PHE A 127 6.24 13.06 3.89
C PHE A 127 5.42 12.37 4.99
N ASP A 128 4.11 12.27 4.75
CA ASP A 128 3.11 11.79 5.69
C ASP A 128 3.33 10.30 6.00
N THR A 129 3.75 9.50 5.01
CA THR A 129 4.05 8.07 5.07
C THR A 129 5.19 7.78 6.05
N ILE A 130 6.26 8.60 6.00
CA ILE A 130 7.38 8.50 6.96
C ILE A 130 6.85 8.82 8.36
N SER A 131 6.12 9.92 8.46
CA SER A 131 5.67 10.46 9.75
C SER A 131 4.68 9.52 10.43
N GLU A 132 3.72 8.96 9.69
CA GLU A 132 2.75 7.97 10.15
C GLU A 132 3.42 6.67 10.59
N ALA A 133 4.44 6.18 9.86
CA ALA A 133 5.16 4.96 10.23
C ALA A 133 6.03 5.16 11.48
N ILE A 134 6.59 6.35 11.68
CA ILE A 134 7.42 6.69 12.84
C ILE A 134 6.57 7.07 14.07
N GLN A 135 5.35 7.59 13.86
CA GLN A 135 4.47 8.08 14.93
C GLN A 135 4.32 7.10 16.11
N PRO A 136 4.08 5.78 15.92
CA PRO A 136 3.93 4.84 17.03
C PRO A 136 5.21 4.69 17.88
N LEU A 137 6.39 4.87 17.28
CA LEU A 137 7.68 4.71 17.97
C LEU A 137 7.93 5.82 18.99
N TRP A 138 7.28 6.97 18.87
CA TRP A 138 7.36 8.04 19.86
C TRP A 138 6.80 7.65 21.23
N ASN A 139 5.90 6.66 21.28
CA ASN A 139 5.36 6.14 22.53
C ASN A 139 6.30 5.15 23.22
N LEU A 140 7.44 4.80 22.60
CA LEU A 140 8.45 3.90 23.15
C LEU A 140 9.69 4.68 23.57
N THR A 141 10.39 4.21 24.59
CA THR A 141 11.69 4.78 24.94
C THR A 141 12.73 4.44 23.86
N PRO A 142 13.70 5.32 23.57
CA PRO A 142 14.79 5.04 22.64
C PRO A 142 15.51 3.70 22.92
N LYS A 143 15.75 3.41 24.20
CA LYS A 143 16.33 2.14 24.64
C LYS A 143 15.47 0.94 24.25
N ARG A 144 14.13 1.02 24.40
CA ARG A 144 13.24 -0.07 23.99
C ARG A 144 13.27 -0.27 22.47
N ILE A 145 13.24 0.81 21.69
CA ILE A 145 13.35 0.72 20.21
C ILE A 145 14.61 -0.05 19.82
N ARG A 146 15.78 0.37 20.31
CA ARG A 146 17.06 -0.31 20.00
C ARG A 146 17.10 -1.76 20.48
N THR A 147 16.50 -2.05 21.64
CA THR A 147 16.40 -3.42 22.16
C THR A 147 15.57 -4.31 21.23
N MET A 148 14.40 -3.84 20.77
CA MET A 148 13.56 -4.60 19.83
C MET A 148 14.25 -4.83 18.48
N VAL A 149 14.96 -3.81 17.97
CA VAL A 149 15.75 -3.94 16.74
C VAL A 149 16.83 -5.01 16.89
N ALA A 150 17.56 -5.01 18.01
CA ALA A 150 18.59 -6.02 18.29
C ALA A 150 18.00 -7.44 18.45
N GLU A 151 16.85 -7.59 19.12
CA GLU A 151 16.14 -8.87 19.25
C GLU A 151 15.69 -9.39 17.88
N ALA A 152 15.07 -8.53 17.07
CA ALA A 152 14.55 -8.88 15.76
C ALA A 152 15.65 -9.13 14.70
N ALA A 153 16.85 -8.57 14.86
CA ALA A 153 17.98 -8.78 13.95
C ALA A 153 18.44 -10.25 13.87
N SER A 154 18.11 -11.07 14.88
CA SER A 154 18.38 -12.52 14.86
C SER A 154 17.23 -13.34 14.26
N GLY A 155 16.22 -12.67 13.69
CA GLY A 155 15.06 -13.27 13.07
C GLY A 155 15.33 -13.91 11.70
N PRO A 156 14.40 -14.74 11.20
CA PRO A 156 14.50 -15.35 9.88
C PRO A 156 14.38 -14.30 8.77
N ASP A 157 15.34 -14.29 7.85
CA ASP A 157 15.35 -13.45 6.65
C ASP A 157 15.15 -11.96 6.97
N VAL A 158 15.97 -11.43 7.89
CA VAL A 158 16.03 -10.01 8.23
C VAL A 158 17.47 -9.55 8.19
N TRP A 159 17.71 -8.39 7.59
CA TRP A 159 19.05 -7.79 7.52
C TRP A 159 19.17 -6.57 8.41
N THR A 160 20.35 -6.33 8.95
CA THR A 160 20.67 -5.06 9.63
C THR A 160 21.21 -4.04 8.63
N LEU A 161 20.83 -2.78 8.83
CA LEU A 161 21.37 -1.60 8.16
C LEU A 161 21.80 -0.61 9.23
N GLU A 162 23.09 -0.36 9.30
CA GLU A 162 23.69 0.57 10.25
C GLU A 162 24.32 1.75 9.51
N PHE A 163 24.09 2.95 10.03
CA PHE A 163 24.90 4.13 9.72
C PHE A 163 25.78 4.36 10.95
N LYS A 164 27.10 4.40 10.74
CA LYS A 164 28.06 4.56 11.82
C LYS A 164 29.25 5.36 11.34
N ASP A 165 29.59 6.45 12.02
CA ASP A 165 30.72 7.32 11.66
C ASP A 165 30.68 7.78 10.19
N GLY A 166 29.46 8.00 9.67
CA GLY A 166 29.24 8.42 8.29
C GLY A 166 29.41 7.34 7.23
N VAL A 167 29.55 6.07 7.60
CA VAL A 167 29.59 4.94 6.66
C VAL A 167 28.42 3.97 6.89
N VAL A 168 28.04 3.25 5.83
CA VAL A 168 27.02 2.20 5.89
C VAL A 168 27.67 0.87 6.25
N VAL A 169 27.16 0.22 7.30
CA VAL A 169 27.60 -1.09 7.77
C VAL A 169 26.43 -2.07 7.67
N THR A 170 26.65 -3.19 6.98
CA THR A 170 25.59 -4.18 6.74
C THR A 170 26.17 -5.57 6.48
N PRO A 171 25.42 -6.67 6.71
CA PRO A 171 25.86 -8.00 6.30
C PRO A 171 26.13 -8.07 4.79
N LYS A 172 27.08 -8.91 4.38
CA LYS A 172 27.50 -9.03 2.97
C LYS A 172 26.34 -9.33 2.01
N ASP A 173 25.36 -10.09 2.47
CA ASP A 173 24.21 -10.51 1.65
C ASP A 173 23.12 -9.43 1.54
N ASN A 174 23.18 -8.36 2.34
CA ASN A 174 22.25 -7.23 2.27
C ASN A 174 22.61 -6.27 1.14
N TRP A 175 22.39 -6.71 -0.10
CA TRP A 175 22.59 -5.89 -1.28
C TRP A 175 21.65 -4.66 -1.31
N MET A 176 20.45 -4.75 -0.73
CA MET A 176 19.50 -3.63 -0.68
C MET A 176 20.04 -2.47 0.16
N GLY A 177 20.57 -2.76 1.35
CA GLY A 177 21.20 -1.78 2.23
C GLY A 177 22.47 -1.18 1.63
N LEU A 178 23.26 -1.98 0.91
CA LEU A 178 24.42 -1.48 0.14
C LEU A 178 23.99 -0.50 -0.95
N GLU A 179 22.93 -0.82 -1.71
CA GLU A 179 22.37 0.07 -2.73
C GLU A 179 21.80 1.36 -2.12
N MET A 180 21.08 1.28 -0.98
CA MET A 180 20.64 2.49 -0.27
C MET A 180 21.83 3.39 0.10
N GLY A 181 22.91 2.80 0.63
CA GLY A 181 24.15 3.53 0.93
C GLY A 181 24.77 4.16 -0.31
N ALA A 182 24.84 3.42 -1.42
CA ALA A 182 25.36 3.92 -2.69
C ALA A 182 24.49 5.06 -3.27
N PHE A 183 23.17 4.99 -3.11
CA PHE A 183 22.24 6.05 -3.50
C PHE A 183 22.47 7.32 -2.68
N LEU A 184 22.60 7.19 -1.36
CA LEU A 184 22.86 8.32 -0.46
C LEU A 184 24.25 8.95 -0.70
N GLY A 185 25.23 8.14 -1.10
CA GLY A 185 26.60 8.60 -1.37
C GLY A 185 27.16 9.38 -0.18
N ASN A 186 27.59 10.62 -0.43
CA ASN A 186 28.23 11.49 0.54
C ASN A 186 27.29 11.92 1.68
N LEU A 187 25.96 11.82 1.48
CA LEU A 187 24.99 12.19 2.52
C LEU A 187 25.01 11.24 3.71
N THR A 188 25.61 10.07 3.57
CA THR A 188 25.86 9.14 4.69
C THR A 188 26.58 9.82 5.84
N THR A 189 27.49 10.78 5.59
CA THR A 189 28.20 11.54 6.64
C THR A 189 27.32 12.58 7.35
N LYS A 190 26.09 12.81 6.84
CA LYS A 190 25.10 13.74 7.42
C LYS A 190 23.98 13.00 8.14
N ILE A 191 23.94 11.67 8.05
CA ILE A 191 22.99 10.83 8.76
C ILE A 191 23.60 10.49 10.13
N PRO A 192 22.90 10.77 11.25
CA PRO A 192 23.37 10.36 12.56
C PRO A 192 23.46 8.84 12.69
N ASP A 193 24.32 8.38 13.60
CA ASP A 193 24.46 6.95 13.88
C ASP A 193 23.12 6.32 14.26
N LEU A 194 22.77 5.23 13.57
CA LEU A 194 21.53 4.49 13.79
C LEU A 194 21.68 3.02 13.34
N MET A 195 20.83 2.16 13.88
CA MET A 195 20.60 0.80 13.38
C MET A 195 19.11 0.59 13.11
N ILE A 196 18.80 0.11 11.92
CA ILE A 196 17.45 -0.27 11.49
C ILE A 196 17.48 -1.61 10.76
N LEU A 197 16.33 -2.27 10.63
CA LEU A 197 16.22 -3.53 9.91
C LEU A 197 15.74 -3.32 8.49
N ASN A 198 16.27 -4.10 7.56
CA ASN A 198 15.85 -4.15 6.16
C ASN A 198 15.21 -5.51 5.90
N ASN A 199 13.97 -5.49 5.40
CA ASN A 199 13.27 -6.67 4.92
C ASN A 199 13.78 -7.04 3.51
N PRO A 200 14.36 -8.24 3.31
CA PRO A 200 14.77 -8.72 1.99
C PRO A 200 13.62 -9.29 1.16
N MET A 201 12.47 -9.57 1.77
CA MET A 201 11.34 -10.26 1.14
C MET A 201 10.41 -9.29 0.42
N ASP A 202 9.58 -9.80 -0.48
CA ASP A 202 8.55 -9.00 -1.16
C ASP A 202 7.45 -8.60 -0.16
N GLU A 203 6.97 -9.55 0.64
CA GLU A 203 5.91 -9.36 1.61
C GLU A 203 6.38 -8.61 2.88
N PRO A 204 5.52 -7.73 3.47
CA PRO A 204 5.82 -6.97 4.69
C PRO A 204 5.86 -7.85 5.95
N ARG A 205 6.38 -7.30 7.06
CA ARG A 205 6.84 -8.08 8.23
C ARG A 205 6.13 -7.74 9.53
N VAL A 206 5.58 -6.54 9.70
CA VAL A 206 5.19 -6.01 11.01
C VAL A 206 3.67 -5.89 11.12
N LEU A 207 3.04 -6.85 11.79
CA LEU A 207 1.59 -6.98 11.92
C LEU A 207 1.15 -6.88 13.38
N VAL A 208 1.12 -5.65 13.89
CA VAL A 208 0.78 -5.36 15.30
C VAL A 208 -0.73 -5.55 15.51
N SER A 209 -1.11 -6.64 16.17
CA SER A 209 -2.52 -7.01 16.40
C SER A 209 -2.97 -6.90 17.85
N SER A 210 -2.04 -6.72 18.79
CA SER A 210 -2.30 -6.53 20.22
C SER A 210 -1.62 -5.29 20.78
N ASP A 211 -2.25 -4.70 21.80
CA ASP A 211 -1.72 -3.52 22.51
C ASP A 211 -0.57 -3.88 23.46
N GLN A 212 -0.53 -5.15 23.86
CA GLN A 212 0.57 -5.78 24.56
C GLN A 212 1.31 -6.61 23.52
N GLY A 213 2.19 -5.96 22.75
CA GLY A 213 3.18 -6.70 21.98
C GLY A 213 3.99 -7.60 22.94
N PRO A 214 4.49 -8.75 22.49
CA PRO A 214 5.17 -9.68 23.38
C PRO A 214 6.41 -9.04 24.02
N ASP A 215 6.80 -9.51 25.20
CA ASP A 215 7.98 -9.02 25.93
C ASP A 215 9.25 -9.13 25.07
N GLN A 216 9.32 -10.18 24.24
CA GLN A 216 10.37 -10.46 23.26
C GLN A 216 9.80 -10.58 21.86
N VAL A 217 10.58 -10.19 20.85
CA VAL A 217 10.18 -10.33 19.44
C VAL A 217 9.93 -11.80 19.08
N GLN A 218 8.76 -12.08 18.53
CA GLN A 218 8.39 -13.39 18.00
C GLN A 218 8.12 -13.32 16.49
N TRP A 219 8.46 -14.39 15.78
CA TRP A 219 8.24 -14.54 14.35
C TRP A 219 7.25 -15.68 14.09
N LEU A 220 6.26 -15.41 13.26
CA LEU A 220 5.17 -16.32 12.90
C LEU A 220 5.23 -16.58 11.40
N ASP A 221 5.34 -17.85 11.01
CA ASP A 221 5.34 -18.27 9.62
C ASP A 221 3.95 -18.76 9.18
N GLY A 222 3.26 -17.90 8.43
CA GLY A 222 2.01 -18.19 7.75
C GLY A 222 2.15 -18.34 6.23
N SER A 223 3.37 -18.58 5.74
CA SER A 223 3.63 -18.73 4.29
C SER A 223 2.77 -19.82 3.67
N MET A 224 2.27 -19.57 2.47
CA MET A 224 1.49 -20.50 1.65
C MET A 224 0.21 -21.02 2.33
N LYS A 225 -0.35 -20.25 3.27
CA LYS A 225 -1.57 -20.57 4.01
C LYS A 225 -2.55 -19.39 3.97
N PRO A 226 -3.86 -19.65 4.21
CA PRO A 226 -4.85 -18.61 4.43
C PRO A 226 -4.39 -17.58 5.46
N SER A 227 -4.18 -16.33 5.02
CA SER A 227 -3.56 -15.27 5.83
C SER A 227 -4.54 -14.18 6.25
N TRP A 228 -5.73 -14.09 5.65
CA TRP A 228 -6.70 -13.03 5.91
C TRP A 228 -6.99 -12.79 7.38
N LYS A 229 -7.26 -13.85 8.16
CA LYS A 229 -7.52 -13.74 9.60
C LYS A 229 -6.39 -13.05 10.36
N ALA A 230 -5.14 -13.32 9.99
CA ALA A 230 -3.99 -12.67 10.60
C ALA A 230 -3.91 -11.21 10.13
N ILE A 231 -3.93 -10.98 8.81
CA ILE A 231 -3.77 -9.65 8.20
C ILE A 231 -4.87 -8.66 8.63
N SER A 232 -6.10 -9.14 8.85
CA SER A 232 -7.24 -8.33 9.28
C SER A 232 -7.35 -8.21 10.80
N ALA A 233 -6.56 -8.95 11.59
CA ALA A 233 -6.61 -8.90 13.06
C ALA A 233 -6.46 -7.47 13.64
N PRO A 234 -5.55 -6.60 13.14
CA PRO A 234 -5.43 -5.21 13.61
C PRO A 234 -6.70 -4.37 13.40
N CYS A 235 -7.60 -4.77 12.50
CA CYS A 235 -8.85 -4.05 12.25
C CYS A 235 -9.81 -4.10 13.44
N ASN A 236 -9.74 -5.12 14.30
CA ASN A 236 -10.64 -5.26 15.46
C ASN A 236 -10.49 -4.14 16.49
N GLY A 237 -9.28 -3.57 16.64
CA GLY A 237 -9.02 -2.37 17.44
C GLY A 237 -9.45 -1.09 16.72
N ARG A 238 -9.26 -1.04 15.40
CA ARG A 238 -9.55 0.11 14.53
C ARG A 238 -11.06 0.33 14.27
N ALA A 239 -11.85 -0.75 14.25
CA ALA A 239 -13.29 -0.74 14.02
C ALA A 239 -14.09 0.04 15.08
N LYS A 240 -13.54 0.26 16.28
CA LYS A 240 -14.16 1.10 17.32
C LYS A 240 -14.08 2.60 17.01
N HIS A 241 -13.12 3.03 16.18
CA HIS A 241 -12.85 4.43 15.84
C HIS A 241 -13.25 4.81 14.40
N LEU A 242 -13.35 3.84 13.49
CA LEU A 242 -13.93 4.01 12.16
C LEU A 242 -15.47 4.04 12.25
N LYS A 243 -16.03 5.07 12.90
CA LYS A 243 -17.44 5.45 12.76
C LYS A 243 -17.68 6.31 11.50
N SER A 244 -16.81 6.24 10.49
CA SER A 244 -17.20 6.69 9.16
C SER A 244 -18.12 5.63 8.58
N LYS A 245 -19.43 5.94 8.50
CA LYS A 245 -20.32 5.22 7.60
C LYS A 245 -19.63 5.13 6.23
N PRO A 246 -19.69 4.00 5.51
CA PRO A 246 -19.30 3.98 4.11
C PRO A 246 -20.32 4.85 3.36
N THR A 247 -20.08 6.15 3.30
CA THR A 247 -20.76 7.05 2.37
C THR A 247 -19.93 7.10 1.10
N SER A 248 -19.66 5.95 0.47
CA SER A 248 -19.36 5.97 -0.96
C SER A 248 -20.69 5.92 -1.68
N SER A 249 -21.30 7.09 -1.92
CA SER A 249 -22.26 7.18 -3.02
C SER A 249 -21.51 6.73 -4.27
N LYS A 250 -21.76 5.51 -4.76
CA LYS A 250 -21.15 4.99 -5.98
C LYS A 250 -21.52 5.94 -7.13
N PRO A 251 -20.58 6.69 -7.73
CA PRO A 251 -20.91 7.58 -8.83
C PRO A 251 -21.58 6.77 -9.93
N HIS A 252 -22.80 7.16 -10.30
CA HIS A 252 -23.61 6.45 -11.30
C HIS A 252 -23.80 4.94 -11.01
N GLY A 253 -23.72 4.52 -9.74
CA GLY A 253 -23.84 3.12 -9.34
C GLY A 253 -22.61 2.26 -9.65
N MET A 254 -21.45 2.86 -9.95
CA MET A 254 -20.19 2.16 -10.23
C MET A 254 -19.12 2.41 -9.16
N SER A 255 -18.18 1.48 -9.03
CA SER A 255 -17.16 1.44 -7.96
C SER A 255 -15.87 2.21 -8.34
N PHE A 256 -15.97 3.36 -9.02
CA PHE A 256 -14.79 4.18 -9.35
C PHE A 256 -14.00 4.55 -8.09
N VAL A 257 -12.67 4.47 -8.16
CA VAL A 257 -11.78 4.84 -7.06
C VAL A 257 -11.76 6.37 -6.90
N THR A 258 -12.49 6.88 -5.92
CA THR A 258 -12.55 8.32 -5.60
C THR A 258 -11.58 8.72 -4.47
N ASP A 259 -11.21 7.77 -3.63
CA ASP A 259 -10.25 7.93 -2.52
C ASP A 259 -9.32 6.72 -2.54
N ARG A 260 -8.04 6.96 -2.85
CA ARG A 260 -7.02 5.91 -2.95
C ARG A 260 -6.80 5.22 -1.61
N ASP A 261 -6.74 5.96 -0.51
CA ASP A 261 -6.40 5.41 0.79
C ASP A 261 -7.56 4.57 1.34
N ALA A 262 -8.80 4.98 1.12
CA ALA A 262 -9.98 4.16 1.40
C ALA A 262 -10.06 2.92 0.50
N ALA A 263 -9.73 3.05 -0.79
CA ALA A 263 -9.80 1.94 -1.75
C ALA A 263 -8.82 0.81 -1.46
N ARG A 264 -7.68 1.08 -0.81
CA ARG A 264 -6.68 0.08 -0.40
C ARG A 264 -6.70 -0.27 1.08
N ASP A 265 -7.58 0.34 1.86
CA ASP A 265 -7.63 0.07 3.30
C ASP A 265 -8.20 -1.32 3.57
N VAL A 266 -7.39 -2.19 4.19
CA VAL A 266 -7.74 -3.58 4.49
C VAL A 266 -9.00 -3.66 5.37
N CYS A 267 -9.15 -2.75 6.32
CA CYS A 267 -10.26 -2.77 7.27
C CYS A 267 -11.58 -2.30 6.66
N GLN A 268 -11.54 -1.53 5.58
CA GLN A 268 -12.73 -1.07 4.84
C GLN A 268 -13.12 -2.01 3.68
N ASN A 269 -12.23 -2.92 3.27
CA ASN A 269 -12.41 -3.78 2.09
C ASN A 269 -12.29 -5.27 2.44
N PRO A 270 -13.26 -5.87 3.15
CA PRO A 270 -13.17 -7.28 3.55
C PRO A 270 -13.19 -8.26 2.37
N TYR A 271 -13.65 -7.85 1.20
CA TYR A 271 -13.63 -8.67 -0.02
C TYR A 271 -12.22 -8.96 -0.54
N PHE A 272 -11.18 -8.30 0.01
CA PHE A 272 -9.79 -8.62 -0.31
C PHE A 272 -9.42 -10.06 0.05
N GLU A 273 -10.08 -10.65 1.07
CA GLU A 273 -9.93 -12.06 1.48
C GLU A 273 -9.92 -13.02 0.29
N ASP A 274 -10.86 -12.84 -0.64
CA ASP A 274 -11.09 -13.77 -1.75
C ASP A 274 -10.68 -13.24 -3.12
N ASN A 275 -10.28 -11.95 -3.22
CA ASN A 275 -10.07 -11.29 -4.50
C ASN A 275 -8.61 -10.89 -4.78
N HIS A 276 -7.69 -11.11 -3.84
CA HIS A 276 -6.29 -10.71 -4.01
C HIS A 276 -5.33 -11.68 -3.31
N GLY A 277 -4.37 -12.22 -4.07
CA GLY A 277 -3.57 -13.38 -3.70
C GLY A 277 -2.73 -13.18 -2.44
N PHE A 278 -2.24 -11.96 -2.17
CA PHE A 278 -1.54 -11.64 -0.91
C PHE A 278 -2.39 -11.91 0.35
N PHE A 279 -3.71 -11.70 0.29
CA PHE A 279 -4.61 -11.95 1.40
C PHE A 279 -5.18 -13.37 1.41
N MET A 280 -5.21 -14.01 0.23
CA MET A 280 -5.62 -15.40 0.09
C MET A 280 -4.57 -16.35 0.65
N SER A 281 -3.34 -16.27 0.15
CA SER A 281 -2.24 -17.17 0.51
C SER A 281 -0.91 -16.57 0.04
N PRO A 282 -0.25 -15.70 0.80
CA PRO A 282 1.02 -15.07 0.42
C PRO A 282 2.14 -16.13 0.31
N THR A 283 3.11 -15.93 -0.59
CA THR A 283 4.16 -16.92 -0.84
C THR A 283 5.13 -16.98 0.32
N THR A 284 5.58 -15.80 0.78
CA THR A 284 6.41 -15.68 1.98
C THR A 284 5.69 -14.79 2.98
N PHE A 285 5.40 -15.31 4.15
CA PHE A 285 4.58 -14.60 5.14
C PHE A 285 5.07 -14.89 6.55
N VAL A 286 6.30 -14.45 6.77
CA VAL A 286 6.91 -14.50 8.09
C VAL A 286 6.76 -13.12 8.72
N THR A 287 5.97 -13.02 9.78
CA THR A 287 5.58 -11.74 10.39
C THR A 287 5.91 -11.71 11.87
N THR A 288 6.01 -10.51 12.43
CA THR A 288 6.06 -10.28 13.88
C THR A 288 4.87 -9.41 14.30
N ASP A 289 4.33 -9.66 15.48
CA ASP A 289 3.33 -8.82 16.14
C ASP A 289 3.96 -7.71 17.01
N SER A 290 5.29 -7.69 17.12
CA SER A 290 6.04 -6.66 17.81
C SER A 290 6.18 -5.41 16.94
N PRO A 291 6.10 -4.19 17.50
CA PRO A 291 6.22 -2.94 16.74
C PRO A 291 7.67 -2.61 16.40
N VAL A 292 8.35 -3.56 15.75
CA VAL A 292 9.75 -3.45 15.33
C VAL A 292 9.83 -2.52 14.12
N PRO A 293 10.73 -1.52 14.11
CA PRO A 293 10.93 -0.71 12.91
C PRO A 293 11.70 -1.52 11.85
N ILE A 294 10.99 -1.92 10.80
CA ILE A 294 11.55 -2.66 9.66
C ILE A 294 11.25 -1.89 8.38
N LEU A 295 12.29 -1.68 7.57
CA LEU A 295 12.17 -1.12 6.23
C LEU A 295 11.63 -2.18 5.27
N SER A 296 10.49 -1.91 4.65
CA SER A 296 9.91 -2.75 3.59
C SER A 296 9.62 -1.91 2.35
N GLN A 297 9.53 -2.55 1.20
CA GLN A 297 9.39 -1.86 -0.08
C GLN A 297 7.96 -1.39 -0.36
N ALA A 298 6.98 -2.12 0.18
CA ALA A 298 5.57 -1.77 0.17
C ALA A 298 4.83 -2.47 1.33
N ALA A 299 3.69 -1.93 1.76
CA ALA A 299 2.93 -2.50 2.88
C ALA A 299 1.42 -2.17 2.81
N PRO A 300 0.51 -3.12 3.10
CA PRO A 300 -0.92 -2.84 3.27
C PRO A 300 -1.20 -1.93 4.49
N SER A 301 -2.44 -1.45 4.62
CA SER A 301 -2.82 -0.50 5.68
C SER A 301 -2.83 -1.06 7.10
N THR A 302 -2.75 -2.38 7.27
CA THR A 302 -2.64 -3.06 8.58
C THR A 302 -1.21 -3.35 9.00
N PHE A 303 -0.23 -3.18 8.12
CA PHE A 303 1.18 -3.39 8.41
C PHE A 303 1.84 -2.09 8.87
N SER A 304 2.71 -2.20 9.87
CA SER A 304 3.44 -1.08 10.48
C SER A 304 4.86 -0.93 9.94
N ASP A 305 5.22 -1.68 8.90
CA ASP A 305 6.49 -1.53 8.20
C ASP A 305 6.71 -0.09 7.73
N ILE A 306 7.96 0.35 7.80
CA ILE A 306 8.39 1.65 7.31
C ILE A 306 8.70 1.50 5.83
N VAL A 307 7.89 2.13 4.98
CA VAL A 307 8.06 2.03 3.52
C VAL A 307 9.25 2.86 3.06
N TYR A 308 10.09 2.29 2.19
CA TYR A 308 11.20 3.01 1.54
C TYR A 308 11.14 2.88 0.01
N PRO A 309 11.86 3.74 -0.74
CA PRO A 309 11.95 3.65 -2.19
C PRO A 309 12.67 2.37 -2.64
N SER A 310 11.92 1.42 -3.20
CA SER A 310 12.51 0.20 -3.76
C SER A 310 13.54 0.53 -4.84
N THR A 311 14.74 -0.05 -4.72
CA THR A 311 15.82 0.09 -5.71
C THR A 311 15.50 -0.62 -7.02
N TRP A 312 14.52 -1.55 -7.04
CA TRP A 312 14.06 -2.22 -8.25
C TRP A 312 13.53 -1.26 -9.32
N TYR A 313 13.10 -0.05 -8.93
CA TYR A 313 12.65 0.96 -9.87
C TYR A 313 13.76 1.56 -10.74
N TRP A 314 15.02 1.43 -10.32
CA TRP A 314 16.21 1.89 -11.08
C TRP A 314 17.14 0.72 -11.43
N ASP A 315 16.62 -0.50 -11.47
CA ASP A 315 17.42 -1.67 -11.84
C ASP A 315 17.65 -1.71 -13.37
N ASP A 316 18.86 -1.30 -13.77
CA ASP A 316 19.35 -1.29 -15.16
C ASP A 316 19.48 -2.71 -15.77
N ARG A 317 19.27 -3.78 -14.99
CA ARG A 317 19.22 -5.16 -15.52
C ARG A 317 18.00 -5.43 -16.40
N SER A 318 16.96 -4.59 -16.31
CA SER A 318 15.81 -4.65 -17.21
C SER A 318 16.16 -4.03 -18.57
N LYS A 319 15.88 -4.74 -19.67
CA LYS A 319 16.17 -4.27 -21.05
C LYS A 319 15.12 -3.30 -21.59
N ASP A 320 14.28 -2.78 -20.71
CA ASP A 320 13.10 -1.96 -21.00
C ASP A 320 13.44 -0.48 -21.09
N SER A 321 14.25 -0.14 -22.09
CA SER A 321 14.41 1.26 -22.45
C SER A 321 13.16 1.77 -23.15
N THR A 322 12.69 2.95 -22.73
CA THR A 322 11.68 3.74 -23.46
C THR A 322 12.19 4.27 -24.81
N ASP A 323 13.43 3.95 -25.21
CA ASP A 323 13.95 4.26 -26.55
C ASP A 323 13.10 3.65 -27.68
N PHE A 324 12.38 2.56 -27.38
CA PHE A 324 11.48 1.88 -28.33
C PHE A 324 10.01 2.31 -28.19
N ASP A 325 9.75 3.38 -27.44
CA ASP A 325 8.41 3.85 -27.13
C ASP A 325 7.80 4.67 -28.26
N TYR A 326 6.74 4.14 -28.86
CA TYR A 326 5.99 4.78 -29.95
C TYR A 326 5.37 6.11 -29.51
N ASP A 327 5.26 7.07 -30.42
CA ASP A 327 4.44 8.26 -30.19
C ASP A 327 2.97 7.88 -29.97
N TRP A 328 2.25 8.66 -29.16
CA TRP A 328 0.86 8.38 -28.76
C TRP A 328 -0.05 8.02 -29.94
N ASP A 329 0.06 8.77 -31.03
CA ASP A 329 -0.76 8.61 -32.23
C ASP A 329 -0.46 7.32 -32.99
N ASN A 330 0.73 6.74 -32.81
CA ASN A 330 1.18 5.49 -33.42
C ASN A 330 0.95 4.26 -32.52
N LYS A 331 0.42 4.44 -31.30
CA LYS A 331 0.10 3.34 -30.39
C LYS A 331 -1.26 2.70 -30.70
N THR A 332 -1.35 1.41 -30.44
CA THR A 332 -2.60 0.64 -30.48
C THR A 332 -3.53 1.08 -29.34
N ASN A 333 -4.78 1.37 -29.67
CA ASN A 333 -5.76 1.89 -28.73
C ASN A 333 -6.48 0.78 -27.94
N LYS A 334 -5.71 0.03 -27.15
CA LYS A 334 -6.15 -1.09 -26.31
C LYS A 334 -5.45 -1.04 -24.95
N LEU A 335 -5.99 -1.78 -23.99
CA LEU A 335 -5.32 -2.09 -22.73
C LEU A 335 -4.37 -3.27 -22.90
N TYR A 336 -3.12 -3.11 -22.47
CA TYR A 336 -2.14 -4.17 -22.44
C TYR A 336 -1.78 -4.62 -21.02
N TRP A 337 -1.61 -5.93 -20.84
CA TRP A 337 -0.94 -6.51 -19.69
C TRP A 337 -0.33 -7.88 -20.02
N ALA A 338 0.90 -8.10 -19.59
CA ALA A 338 1.50 -9.42 -19.60
C ALA A 338 2.31 -9.63 -18.32
N GLY A 339 2.21 -10.80 -17.69
CA GLY A 339 2.91 -11.07 -16.43
C GLY A 339 2.79 -12.53 -16.00
N GLY A 340 3.50 -12.92 -14.95
CA GLY A 340 3.38 -14.26 -14.37
C GLY A 340 2.19 -14.39 -13.42
N THR A 341 1.87 -15.63 -13.03
CA THR A 341 0.84 -15.97 -12.02
C THR A 341 1.21 -15.58 -10.58
N THR A 342 2.24 -14.74 -10.41
CA THR A 342 2.72 -14.29 -9.09
C THR A 342 1.68 -13.45 -8.35
N GLY A 343 1.86 -13.36 -7.03
CA GLY A 343 1.03 -12.54 -6.15
C GLY A 343 0.18 -13.30 -5.17
N GLY A 344 0.50 -14.58 -4.99
CA GLY A 344 -0.07 -15.49 -4.01
C GLY A 344 0.30 -16.92 -4.39
N TRP A 345 0.51 -17.76 -3.39
CA TRP A 345 0.58 -19.20 -3.54
C TRP A 345 -0.71 -19.74 -4.15
N ASN A 346 -0.56 -20.52 -5.21
CA ASN A 346 -1.61 -21.15 -5.99
C ASN A 346 -1.72 -22.61 -5.55
N PRO A 347 -2.64 -22.96 -4.62
CA PRO A 347 -2.82 -24.34 -4.21
C PRO A 347 -3.51 -25.16 -5.32
N PRO A 348 -3.48 -26.51 -5.23
CA PRO A 348 -4.30 -27.37 -6.06
C PRO A 348 -5.80 -27.02 -5.92
N LEU A 349 -6.54 -27.07 -7.02
CA LEU A 349 -7.97 -26.81 -7.01
C LEU A 349 -8.72 -27.93 -6.27
N HIS A 350 -9.56 -27.56 -5.30
CA HIS A 350 -10.45 -28.51 -4.61
C HIS A 350 -11.67 -28.84 -5.47
N ARG A 351 -12.38 -29.95 -5.20
CA ARG A 351 -13.57 -30.39 -5.98
C ARG A 351 -14.63 -29.31 -6.21
N ASN A 352 -14.76 -28.34 -5.31
CA ASN A 352 -15.74 -27.26 -5.39
C ASN A 352 -15.19 -25.97 -6.03
N GLN A 353 -13.87 -25.85 -6.17
CA GLN A 353 -13.20 -24.71 -6.80
C GLN A 353 -12.83 -25.08 -8.22
N ARG A 354 -13.30 -24.30 -9.19
CA ARG A 354 -13.12 -24.63 -10.61
C ARG A 354 -11.92 -23.96 -11.27
N LYS A 355 -11.30 -22.97 -10.61
CA LYS A 355 -10.18 -22.18 -11.13
C LYS A 355 -9.47 -21.39 -10.03
N TRP A 356 -8.31 -20.84 -10.33
CA TRP A 356 -7.62 -19.88 -9.45
C TRP A 356 -8.32 -18.52 -9.49
N HIS A 357 -8.22 -17.76 -8.38
CA HIS A 357 -9.07 -16.60 -8.15
C HIS A 357 -8.33 -15.36 -7.61
N SER A 358 -7.00 -15.34 -7.64
CA SER A 358 -6.26 -14.11 -7.29
C SER A 358 -6.57 -12.96 -8.27
N GLN A 359 -6.18 -11.73 -7.93
CA GLN A 359 -6.41 -10.53 -8.72
C GLN A 359 -5.98 -10.67 -10.18
N ARG A 360 -4.83 -11.32 -10.44
CA ARG A 360 -4.33 -11.57 -11.81
C ARG A 360 -5.12 -12.63 -12.55
N HIS A 361 -5.51 -13.71 -11.88
CA HIS A 361 -6.35 -14.76 -12.47
C HIS A 361 -7.72 -14.20 -12.83
N ARG A 362 -8.36 -13.44 -11.93
CA ARG A 362 -9.64 -12.76 -12.17
C ARG A 362 -9.56 -11.79 -13.35
N PHE A 363 -8.45 -11.05 -13.46
CA PHE A 363 -8.22 -10.13 -14.56
C PHE A 363 -8.09 -10.85 -15.91
N ILE A 364 -7.30 -11.93 -15.99
CA ILE A 364 -7.18 -12.74 -17.21
C ILE A 364 -8.50 -13.44 -17.55
N ASP A 365 -9.18 -14.04 -16.59
CA ASP A 365 -10.46 -14.69 -16.81
C ASP A 365 -11.51 -13.73 -17.39
N MET A 366 -11.55 -12.49 -16.88
CA MET A 366 -12.44 -11.45 -17.39
C MET A 366 -12.03 -11.01 -18.79
N THR A 367 -10.77 -10.65 -18.99
CA THR A 367 -10.33 -10.02 -20.25
C THR A 367 -10.26 -10.99 -21.41
N GLN A 368 -10.03 -12.28 -21.16
CA GLN A 368 -10.08 -13.35 -22.15
C GLN A 368 -11.42 -14.10 -22.19
N GLN A 369 -12.43 -13.65 -21.43
CA GLN A 369 -13.77 -14.25 -21.41
C GLN A 369 -13.79 -15.76 -21.08
N LEU A 370 -12.91 -16.20 -20.18
CA LEU A 370 -12.80 -17.61 -19.78
C LEU A 370 -13.95 -18.08 -18.89
N THR A 371 -14.79 -17.14 -18.40
CA THR A 371 -15.95 -17.45 -17.55
C THR A 371 -17.26 -17.14 -18.28
N PRO A 372 -18.00 -18.16 -18.74
CA PRO A 372 -19.25 -17.94 -19.46
C PRO A 372 -20.29 -17.23 -18.62
N GLY A 373 -21.04 -16.34 -19.27
CA GLY A 373 -22.28 -15.80 -18.74
C GLY A 373 -22.13 -14.76 -17.62
N GLN A 374 -20.96 -14.16 -17.47
CA GLN A 374 -20.78 -12.94 -16.67
C GLN A 374 -21.45 -11.73 -17.34
N SER A 375 -21.87 -10.77 -16.53
CA SER A 375 -22.33 -9.46 -16.99
C SER A 375 -21.36 -8.39 -16.49
N TYR A 376 -21.15 -7.36 -17.30
CA TYR A 376 -20.22 -6.27 -17.04
C TYR A 376 -20.95 -4.94 -17.08
N SER A 377 -20.51 -4.01 -16.23
CA SER A 377 -21.13 -2.70 -16.07
C SER A 377 -20.50 -1.66 -16.97
N TYR A 378 -21.35 -0.91 -17.66
CA TYR A 378 -20.98 0.19 -18.54
C TYR A 378 -21.86 1.41 -18.27
N LEU A 379 -21.46 2.57 -18.81
CA LEU A 379 -22.24 3.79 -18.79
C LEU A 379 -22.70 4.17 -20.20
N GLY A 380 -23.96 4.53 -20.32
CA GLY A 380 -24.57 5.00 -21.57
C GLY A 380 -25.37 6.27 -21.33
N GLN A 381 -25.43 7.15 -22.33
CA GLN A 381 -26.22 8.37 -22.24
C GLN A 381 -27.68 8.12 -22.62
N ASN A 382 -28.61 8.62 -21.81
CA ASN A 382 -30.02 8.69 -22.18
C ASN A 382 -30.30 9.90 -23.11
N ALA A 383 -31.56 10.04 -23.55
CA ALA A 383 -31.97 11.17 -24.40
C ALA A 383 -31.81 12.56 -23.76
N ALA A 384 -31.74 12.64 -22.42
CA ALA A 384 -31.49 13.88 -21.68
C ALA A 384 -29.98 14.19 -21.50
N GLY A 385 -29.11 13.30 -22.00
CA GLY A 385 -27.66 13.39 -21.88
C GLY A 385 -27.11 12.86 -20.54
N ASP A 386 -27.93 12.23 -19.71
CA ASP A 386 -27.49 11.66 -18.44
C ASP A 386 -26.80 10.30 -18.65
N TRP A 387 -25.65 10.12 -18.02
CA TRP A 387 -24.96 8.85 -17.94
C TRP A 387 -25.66 7.91 -16.95
N LEU A 388 -26.10 6.76 -17.45
CA LEU A 388 -26.77 5.73 -16.67
C LEU A 388 -26.00 4.42 -16.79
N ARG A 389 -25.90 3.70 -15.67
CA ARG A 389 -25.35 2.36 -15.64
C ARG A 389 -26.30 1.37 -16.32
N TYR A 390 -25.72 0.53 -17.15
CA TYR A 390 -26.36 -0.68 -17.67
C TYR A 390 -25.37 -1.84 -17.59
N ASP A 391 -25.91 -3.06 -17.49
CA ASP A 391 -25.11 -4.28 -17.45
C ASP A 391 -25.37 -5.09 -18.72
N ILE A 392 -24.31 -5.56 -19.38
CA ILE A 392 -24.38 -6.35 -20.62
C ILE A 392 -23.42 -7.55 -20.52
N ARG A 393 -23.75 -8.64 -21.21
CA ARG A 393 -22.90 -9.85 -21.29
C ARG A 393 -21.83 -9.76 -22.38
N ASP A 394 -22.06 -8.90 -23.37
CA ASP A 394 -21.14 -8.67 -24.47
C ASP A 394 -19.96 -7.83 -23.97
N PHE A 395 -18.87 -8.51 -23.65
CA PHE A 395 -17.64 -7.87 -23.21
C PHE A 395 -16.80 -7.49 -24.43
N GLN A 396 -16.33 -6.25 -24.47
CA GLN A 396 -15.49 -5.70 -25.52
C GLN A 396 -14.04 -6.22 -25.43
N SER A 397 -13.86 -7.54 -25.51
CA SER A 397 -12.56 -8.24 -25.40
C SER A 397 -11.54 -7.76 -26.41
N GLU A 398 -11.97 -7.21 -27.55
CA GLU A 398 -11.10 -6.62 -28.57
C GLU A 398 -10.30 -5.42 -28.06
N LEU A 399 -10.74 -4.77 -26.97
CA LEU A 399 -10.03 -3.66 -26.32
C LEU A 399 -8.89 -4.12 -25.39
N TYR A 400 -8.68 -5.43 -25.27
CA TYR A 400 -7.71 -6.01 -24.34
C TYR A 400 -6.69 -6.88 -25.08
N ASP A 401 -5.42 -6.70 -24.74
CA ASP A 401 -4.34 -7.63 -25.05
C ASP A 401 -3.68 -8.04 -23.73
N THR A 402 -4.16 -9.15 -23.18
CA THR A 402 -3.81 -9.60 -21.85
C THR A 402 -3.42 -11.07 -21.88
N ARG A 403 -2.37 -11.45 -21.15
CA ARG A 403 -1.94 -12.86 -21.07
C ARG A 403 -1.02 -13.14 -19.89
N PHE A 404 -1.03 -14.38 -19.42
CA PHE A 404 0.06 -14.87 -18.58
C PHE A 404 1.30 -15.22 -19.43
N THR A 405 2.50 -14.97 -18.89
CA THR A 405 3.79 -15.24 -19.55
C THR A 405 4.61 -16.33 -18.87
N GLY A 406 4.13 -16.84 -17.74
CA GLY A 406 4.76 -17.91 -16.99
C GLY A 406 4.00 -18.20 -15.70
N THR A 407 4.23 -19.39 -15.15
CA THR A 407 3.69 -19.83 -13.87
C THR A 407 4.74 -19.72 -12.77
N ALA A 408 4.27 -19.47 -11.55
CA ALA A 408 5.08 -19.40 -10.35
C ALA A 408 4.20 -19.62 -9.11
N GLN A 409 4.84 -19.93 -7.98
CA GLN A 409 4.19 -20.01 -6.66
C GLN A 409 3.12 -21.10 -6.63
N CYS A 410 3.47 -22.25 -7.18
CA CYS A 410 2.67 -23.46 -7.27
C CYS A 410 3.63 -24.66 -7.21
N ASP A 411 3.11 -25.82 -6.85
CA ASP A 411 3.80 -27.08 -7.10
C ASP A 411 3.77 -27.40 -8.61
N ASP A 412 4.78 -28.10 -9.13
CA ASP A 412 4.93 -28.38 -10.57
C ASP A 412 3.64 -28.89 -11.25
N PRO A 413 2.85 -29.82 -10.69
CA PRO A 413 1.62 -30.29 -11.33
C PRO A 413 0.55 -29.19 -11.44
N VAL A 414 0.48 -28.31 -10.43
CA VAL A 414 -0.46 -27.18 -10.38
C VAL A 414 -0.02 -26.11 -11.38
N CYS A 415 1.28 -25.86 -11.49
CA CYS A 415 1.82 -24.97 -12.51
C CYS A 415 1.51 -25.48 -13.92
N ALA A 416 1.70 -26.78 -14.20
CA ALA A 416 1.37 -27.38 -15.49
C ALA A 416 -0.12 -27.27 -15.83
N GLU A 417 -1.01 -27.46 -14.85
CA GLU A 417 -2.46 -27.28 -15.03
C GLU A 417 -2.80 -25.82 -15.38
N MET A 418 -2.15 -24.84 -14.74
CA MET A 418 -2.31 -23.42 -15.08
C MET A 418 -1.79 -23.10 -16.49
N GLU A 419 -0.65 -23.66 -16.90
CA GLU A 419 -0.11 -23.47 -18.25
C GLU A 419 -1.07 -23.98 -19.32
N GLU A 420 -1.68 -25.14 -19.09
CA GLU A 420 -2.70 -25.70 -19.97
C GLU A 420 -3.97 -24.83 -19.99
N TYR A 421 -4.51 -24.48 -18.83
CA TYR A 421 -5.76 -23.71 -18.69
C TYR A 421 -5.65 -22.31 -19.29
N TYR A 422 -4.54 -21.60 -19.06
CA TYR A 422 -4.32 -20.23 -19.54
C TYR A 422 -3.58 -20.15 -20.89
N HIS A 423 -3.26 -21.28 -21.51
CA HIS A 423 -2.53 -21.37 -22.79
C HIS A 423 -1.22 -20.56 -22.79
N ILE A 424 -0.39 -20.75 -21.76
CA ILE A 424 0.83 -19.97 -21.53
C ILE A 424 1.94 -20.43 -22.49
N ASN A 425 2.28 -19.60 -23.48
CA ASN A 425 3.21 -19.96 -24.57
C ASN A 425 4.58 -19.27 -24.51
N GLY A 426 5.11 -19.06 -23.29
CA GLY A 426 6.45 -18.51 -23.06
C GLY A 426 6.52 -16.98 -22.91
N LYS A 427 7.75 -16.45 -22.89
CA LYS A 427 8.03 -15.04 -22.55
C LYS A 427 7.70 -14.10 -23.70
N VAL A 428 7.20 -12.92 -23.35
CA VAL A 428 6.98 -11.79 -24.26
C VAL A 428 8.08 -10.75 -24.03
N ASP A 429 8.48 -10.05 -25.08
CA ASP A 429 9.32 -8.87 -24.97
C ASP A 429 8.60 -7.81 -24.13
N GLU A 430 9.16 -7.44 -22.99
CA GLU A 430 8.52 -6.50 -22.05
C GLU A 430 8.26 -5.12 -22.69
N ARG A 431 9.07 -4.73 -23.69
CA ARG A 431 8.89 -3.52 -24.51
C ARG A 431 7.62 -3.51 -25.34
N HIS A 432 7.00 -4.67 -25.58
CA HIS A 432 5.75 -4.75 -26.32
C HIS A 432 4.63 -3.94 -25.68
N ALA A 433 4.66 -3.76 -24.34
CA ALA A 433 3.72 -2.89 -23.65
C ALA A 433 3.70 -1.46 -24.22
N TYR A 434 4.84 -0.95 -24.67
CA TYR A 434 4.97 0.42 -25.18
C TYR A 434 4.34 0.63 -26.56
N SER A 435 3.84 -0.41 -27.24
CA SER A 435 3.00 -0.22 -28.43
C SER A 435 1.53 0.07 -28.13
N PHE A 436 1.11 0.14 -26.85
CA PHE A 436 -0.29 0.29 -26.46
C PHE A 436 -0.54 1.62 -25.74
N ARG A 437 -1.69 2.24 -26.00
CA ARG A 437 -2.09 3.51 -25.36
C ARG A 437 -2.40 3.33 -23.88
N LEU A 438 -3.01 2.22 -23.48
CA LEU A 438 -3.34 1.93 -22.08
C LEU A 438 -2.48 0.73 -21.61
N ILE A 439 -1.86 0.85 -20.44
CA ILE A 439 -1.09 -0.24 -19.81
C ILE A 439 -1.52 -0.34 -18.35
N ILE A 440 -1.84 -1.52 -17.84
CA ILE A 440 -2.16 -1.70 -16.42
C ILE A 440 -0.97 -2.27 -15.63
N ASP A 441 -0.69 -1.67 -14.48
CA ASP A 441 0.19 -2.18 -13.44
C ASP A 441 -0.65 -2.86 -12.36
N MET A 442 -0.23 -4.06 -11.96
CA MET A 442 -0.94 -4.87 -10.97
C MET A 442 0.04 -5.49 -9.99
N ASP A 443 -0.35 -5.52 -8.72
CA ASP A 443 0.39 -6.16 -7.64
C ASP A 443 0.81 -7.60 -7.98
N GLY A 444 2.03 -7.93 -7.57
CA GLY A 444 2.55 -9.30 -7.49
C GLY A 444 2.44 -9.77 -6.05
N ASN A 445 3.53 -10.32 -5.50
CA ASN A 445 3.61 -10.65 -4.07
C ASN A 445 3.40 -9.42 -3.18
N SER A 446 3.85 -8.29 -3.74
CA SER A 446 3.78 -6.95 -3.18
C SER A 446 3.59 -5.99 -4.36
N PHE A 447 4.29 -4.86 -4.34
CA PHE A 447 4.34 -3.93 -5.48
C PHE A 447 4.93 -4.56 -6.77
N SER A 448 4.75 -3.85 -7.88
CA SER A 448 5.31 -4.19 -9.19
C SER A 448 6.44 -3.23 -9.55
N GLY A 449 7.67 -3.74 -9.66
CA GLY A 449 8.84 -2.96 -10.12
C GLY A 449 8.73 -2.42 -11.55
N ARG A 450 7.66 -2.76 -12.29
CA ARG A 450 7.37 -2.24 -13.63
C ARG A 450 6.71 -0.87 -13.62
N TYR A 451 6.16 -0.46 -12.48
CA TYR A 451 5.31 0.72 -12.44
C TYR A 451 6.03 2.00 -12.92
N HIS A 452 7.28 2.23 -12.49
CA HIS A 452 8.02 3.44 -12.88
C HIS A 452 8.37 3.46 -14.36
N ARG A 453 8.77 2.33 -14.95
CA ARG A 453 9.02 2.25 -16.41
C ARG A 453 7.75 2.40 -17.25
N PHE A 454 6.59 1.99 -16.72
CA PHE A 454 5.30 2.27 -17.38
C PHE A 454 4.98 3.77 -17.33
N LEU A 455 5.16 4.43 -16.18
CA LEU A 455 4.99 5.88 -16.07
C LEU A 455 5.97 6.67 -16.95
N ALA A 456 7.18 6.16 -17.15
CA ALA A 456 8.18 6.79 -18.02
C ALA A 456 7.81 6.75 -19.51
N SER A 457 6.93 5.82 -19.90
CA SER A 457 6.44 5.67 -21.27
C SER A 457 5.42 6.76 -21.65
N LYS A 458 5.07 6.83 -22.93
CA LYS A 458 4.02 7.69 -23.48
C LYS A 458 2.64 7.03 -23.38
N SER A 459 2.44 6.03 -22.52
CA SER A 459 1.17 5.33 -22.36
C SER A 459 0.42 5.82 -21.10
N CYS A 460 -0.91 5.76 -21.13
CA CYS A 460 -1.76 6.01 -19.98
C CYS A 460 -1.72 4.79 -19.06
N VAL A 461 -1.13 4.96 -17.88
CA VAL A 461 -0.95 3.87 -16.91
C VAL A 461 -2.20 3.75 -16.05
N LEU A 462 -2.76 2.55 -15.99
CA LEU A 462 -3.74 2.14 -15.01
C LEU A 462 -3.00 1.46 -13.85
N LYS A 463 -3.39 1.67 -12.59
CA LYS A 463 -2.78 0.99 -11.43
C LYS A 463 -3.86 0.34 -10.57
N GLN A 464 -3.73 -0.96 -10.34
CA GLN A 464 -4.47 -1.69 -9.32
C GLN A 464 -3.50 -2.11 -8.21
N THR A 465 -3.67 -1.55 -7.01
CA THR A 465 -2.84 -1.91 -5.87
C THR A 465 -3.58 -1.87 -4.53
N VAL A 466 -3.19 -2.76 -3.62
CA VAL A 466 -3.58 -2.76 -2.19
C VAL A 466 -2.44 -2.29 -1.27
N PHE A 467 -1.26 -2.05 -1.82
CA PHE A 467 -0.08 -1.66 -1.05
C PHE A 467 0.09 -0.14 -0.99
N ARG A 468 0.70 0.31 0.10
CA ARG A 468 1.30 1.65 0.22
C ARG A 468 2.74 1.59 -0.27
N GLU A 469 3.12 2.59 -1.03
CA GLU A 469 4.45 2.75 -1.62
C GLU A 469 4.94 4.20 -1.44
N TRP A 470 6.25 4.40 -1.44
CA TRP A 470 6.86 5.73 -1.20
C TRP A 470 6.40 6.84 -2.18
N HIS A 471 5.93 6.44 -3.37
CA HIS A 471 5.53 7.34 -4.45
C HIS A 471 4.07 7.81 -4.34
N ASP A 472 3.30 7.32 -3.36
CA ASP A 472 1.90 7.69 -3.17
C ASP A 472 1.71 9.20 -2.93
N GLU A 473 2.68 9.87 -2.31
CA GLU A 473 2.64 11.31 -2.04
C GLU A 473 3.12 12.16 -3.22
N ARG A 474 3.65 11.49 -4.25
CA ARG A 474 4.21 12.11 -5.45
C ARG A 474 3.28 11.99 -6.65
N LEU A 475 2.33 11.05 -6.60
CA LEU A 475 1.46 10.73 -7.72
C LEU A 475 -0.01 10.93 -7.38
N VAL A 476 -0.69 11.75 -8.18
CA VAL A 476 -2.11 12.06 -8.03
C VAL A 476 -2.93 11.12 -8.92
N PRO A 477 -3.84 10.30 -8.36
CA PRO A 477 -4.75 9.46 -9.14
C PRO A 477 -5.64 10.31 -10.06
N TRP A 478 -6.02 9.77 -11.21
CA TRP A 478 -6.75 10.45 -12.30
C TRP A 478 -6.01 11.59 -13.01
N LEU A 479 -4.80 11.94 -12.57
CA LEU A 479 -3.91 12.89 -13.25
C LEU A 479 -2.63 12.23 -13.75
N HIS A 480 -1.90 11.50 -12.89
CA HIS A 480 -0.65 10.84 -13.26
C HIS A 480 -0.86 9.38 -13.68
N TYR A 481 -1.96 8.77 -13.26
CA TYR A 481 -2.35 7.40 -13.59
C TYR A 481 -3.85 7.23 -13.32
N VAL A 482 -4.45 6.17 -13.85
CA VAL A 482 -5.86 5.80 -13.63
C VAL A 482 -5.94 4.72 -12.54
N PRO A 483 -6.49 5.00 -11.34
CA PRO A 483 -6.63 3.98 -10.31
C PRO A 483 -7.76 3.00 -10.65
N ILE A 484 -7.51 1.71 -10.45
CA ILE A 484 -8.47 0.62 -10.64
C ILE A 484 -8.62 -0.14 -9.32
N SER A 485 -9.87 -0.35 -8.90
CA SER A 485 -10.23 -1.10 -7.71
C SER A 485 -9.88 -2.58 -7.87
N THR A 486 -9.69 -3.28 -6.75
CA THR A 486 -9.46 -4.73 -6.75
C THR A 486 -10.71 -5.51 -7.21
N SER A 487 -11.92 -4.93 -7.15
CA SER A 487 -13.11 -5.58 -7.71
C SER A 487 -13.09 -5.60 -9.23
N MET A 488 -12.50 -4.58 -9.87
CA MET A 488 -12.47 -4.35 -11.32
C MET A 488 -13.85 -4.09 -11.93
N ASP A 489 -14.87 -3.77 -11.12
CA ASP A 489 -16.23 -3.54 -11.63
C ASP A 489 -16.28 -2.38 -12.64
N GLU A 490 -15.44 -1.36 -12.43
CA GLU A 490 -15.36 -0.17 -13.28
C GLU A 490 -14.41 -0.32 -14.47
N LEU A 491 -13.55 -1.34 -14.48
CA LEU A 491 -12.53 -1.50 -15.51
C LEU A 491 -13.10 -1.58 -16.94
N PRO A 492 -14.19 -2.34 -17.22
CA PRO A 492 -14.78 -2.41 -18.55
C PRO A 492 -15.17 -1.04 -19.09
N GLU A 493 -15.82 -0.22 -18.26
CA GLU A 493 -16.24 1.13 -18.63
C GLU A 493 -15.07 2.10 -18.76
N VAL A 494 -14.10 2.05 -17.84
CA VAL A 494 -12.90 2.90 -17.91
C VAL A 494 -12.15 2.66 -19.22
N VAL A 495 -11.90 1.41 -19.57
CA VAL A 495 -11.20 1.05 -20.81
C VAL A 495 -12.02 1.45 -22.03
N ARG A 496 -13.32 1.13 -22.06
CA ARG A 496 -14.21 1.54 -23.15
C ARG A 496 -14.18 3.05 -23.34
N TYR A 497 -14.40 3.83 -22.28
CA TYR A 497 -14.46 5.28 -22.36
C TYR A 497 -13.13 5.86 -22.84
N LEU A 498 -12.01 5.48 -22.23
CA LEU A 498 -10.67 5.99 -22.57
C LEU A 498 -10.19 5.56 -23.96
N ALA A 499 -10.58 4.37 -24.42
CA ALA A 499 -10.17 3.86 -25.73
C ALA A 499 -11.12 4.31 -26.85
N THR A 500 -12.43 4.33 -26.66
CA THR A 500 -13.37 4.44 -27.80
C THR A 500 -14.03 5.81 -27.96
N THR A 501 -13.93 6.70 -26.96
CA THR A 501 -14.53 8.04 -27.05
C THR A 501 -13.46 9.10 -27.33
N GLU A 502 -13.81 10.17 -28.05
CA GLU A 502 -12.88 11.28 -28.33
C GLU A 502 -12.42 11.96 -27.03
N GLU A 503 -13.37 12.28 -26.14
CA GLU A 503 -13.10 12.90 -24.84
C GLU A 503 -12.22 12.00 -23.95
N GLY A 504 -12.52 10.70 -23.88
CA GLY A 504 -11.74 9.75 -23.10
C GLY A 504 -10.32 9.55 -23.64
N GLN A 505 -10.13 9.56 -24.96
CA GLN A 505 -8.80 9.46 -25.58
C GLN A 505 -7.94 10.69 -25.28
N GLU A 506 -8.54 11.89 -25.28
CA GLU A 506 -7.83 13.11 -24.91
C GLU A 506 -7.44 13.09 -23.43
N ILE A 507 -8.36 12.70 -22.54
CA ILE A 507 -8.05 12.52 -21.10
C ILE A 507 -6.94 11.49 -20.91
N ALA A 508 -6.98 10.35 -21.60
CA ALA A 508 -5.95 9.32 -21.51
C ALA A 508 -4.58 9.85 -21.95
N LYS A 509 -4.53 10.66 -23.01
CA LYS A 509 -3.31 11.29 -23.50
C LYS A 509 -2.73 12.25 -22.46
N VAL A 510 -3.57 13.11 -21.88
CA VAL A 510 -3.14 14.04 -20.82
C VAL A 510 -2.60 13.27 -19.61
N ILE A 511 -3.27 12.20 -19.20
CA ILE A 511 -2.80 11.37 -18.07
C ILE A 511 -1.44 10.72 -18.39
N ALA A 512 -1.25 10.21 -19.61
CA ALA A 512 0.03 9.66 -20.06
C ALA A 512 1.16 10.70 -20.01
N GLU A 513 0.91 11.91 -20.52
CA GLU A 513 1.88 13.00 -20.52
C GLU A 513 2.22 13.45 -19.09
N LYS A 514 1.21 13.60 -18.23
CA LYS A 514 1.38 14.03 -16.83
C LYS A 514 2.04 12.97 -15.96
N GLY A 515 1.72 11.69 -16.16
CA GLY A 515 2.43 10.57 -15.52
C GLY A 515 3.92 10.57 -15.87
N ARG A 516 4.24 10.78 -17.15
CA ARG A 516 5.61 10.86 -17.64
C ARG A 516 6.36 12.10 -17.13
N GLU A 517 5.68 13.24 -17.04
CA GLU A 517 6.23 14.46 -16.42
C GLU A 517 6.54 14.22 -14.93
N ALA A 518 5.61 13.61 -14.18
CA ALA A 518 5.79 13.28 -12.78
C ALA A 518 6.95 12.30 -12.55
N HIS A 519 7.11 11.30 -13.43
CA HIS A 519 8.26 10.40 -13.38
C HIS A 519 9.59 11.16 -13.50
N LYS A 520 9.68 12.10 -14.44
CA LYS A 520 10.90 12.89 -14.68
C LYS A 520 11.22 13.91 -13.61
N THR A 521 10.27 14.26 -12.76
CA THR A 521 10.39 15.41 -11.83
C THR A 521 10.27 15.02 -10.36
N SER A 522 9.57 13.93 -10.05
CA SER A 522 9.22 13.53 -8.68
C SER A 522 9.59 12.07 -8.34
N LEU A 523 10.00 11.26 -9.33
CA LEU A 523 10.40 9.85 -9.15
C LEU A 523 11.84 9.57 -9.60
N ARG A 524 12.69 10.59 -9.67
CA ARG A 524 14.10 10.41 -10.02
C ARG A 524 14.81 9.67 -8.90
N ARG A 525 15.95 9.06 -9.21
CA ARG A 525 16.85 8.48 -8.19
C ARG A 525 17.18 9.48 -7.08
N VAL A 526 17.36 10.76 -7.42
CA VAL A 526 17.61 11.81 -6.41
C VAL A 526 16.40 12.10 -5.52
N ASP A 527 15.16 11.94 -6.01
CA ASP A 527 13.96 12.11 -5.18
C ASP A 527 13.83 10.96 -4.16
N ALA A 528 14.28 9.76 -4.52
CA ALA A 528 14.42 8.63 -3.59
C ALA A 528 15.49 8.92 -2.52
N VAL A 529 16.61 9.53 -2.90
CA VAL A 529 17.66 9.99 -1.97
C VAL A 529 17.11 11.03 -1.00
N ILE A 530 16.33 12.01 -1.48
CA ILE A 530 15.68 13.02 -0.63
C ILE A 530 14.74 12.35 0.38
N TYR A 531 13.96 11.35 -0.06
CA TYR A 531 13.07 10.59 0.82
C TYR A 531 13.84 9.79 1.87
N MET A 532 14.84 9.02 1.46
CA MET A 532 15.66 8.22 2.38
C MET A 532 16.43 9.10 3.37
N TYR A 533 16.99 10.22 2.91
CA TYR A 533 17.67 11.15 3.80
C TYR A 533 16.70 11.67 4.86
N ARG A 534 15.48 12.05 4.47
CA ARG A 534 14.46 12.46 5.44
C ARG A 534 14.10 11.34 6.41
N LEU A 535 13.86 10.14 5.88
CA LEU A 535 13.49 8.96 6.65
C LEU A 535 14.51 8.66 7.74
N PHE A 536 15.80 8.63 7.38
CA PHE A 536 16.86 8.32 8.33
C PHE A 536 17.06 9.41 9.37
N LEU A 537 16.86 10.69 9.05
CA LEU A 537 16.86 11.77 10.06
C LEU A 537 15.72 11.59 11.07
N GLU A 538 14.50 11.30 10.60
CA GLU A 538 13.34 11.10 11.47
C GLU A 538 13.50 9.85 12.36
N TYR A 539 14.02 8.76 11.79
CA TYR A 539 14.26 7.52 12.54
C TYR A 539 15.42 7.64 13.54
N ALA A 540 16.54 8.27 13.15
CA ALA A 540 17.64 8.57 14.05
C ALA A 540 17.16 9.38 15.25
N ARG A 541 16.29 10.38 15.02
CA ARG A 541 15.72 11.17 16.11
C ARG A 541 14.90 10.32 17.07
N VAL A 542 13.96 9.50 16.58
CA VAL A 542 13.07 8.74 17.48
C VAL A 542 13.82 7.67 18.29
N SER A 543 14.93 7.16 17.77
CA SER A 543 15.78 6.12 18.37
C SER A 543 16.95 6.65 19.22
N SER A 544 17.16 7.98 19.27
CA SER A 544 18.24 8.63 20.02
C SER A 544 17.91 8.85 21.51
N GLU A 545 18.89 8.66 22.41
CA GLU A 545 18.72 8.87 23.86
C GLU A 545 18.44 10.32 24.25
N GLY A 546 18.98 11.27 23.49
CA GLY A 546 18.83 12.71 23.72
C GLY A 546 17.65 13.35 22.98
N ARG A 547 16.67 12.56 22.51
CA ARG A 547 15.54 13.08 21.75
C ARG A 547 14.75 14.13 22.55
N ASP A 548 14.29 15.17 21.86
CA ASP A 548 13.40 16.17 22.45
C ASP A 548 12.08 15.53 22.89
N GLY A 549 11.40 16.12 23.88
CA GLY A 549 10.13 15.62 24.43
C GLY A 549 8.97 15.56 23.42
N GLY A 550 9.23 15.88 22.15
CA GLY A 550 8.45 15.45 21.00
C GLY A 550 7.14 16.20 20.78
N MET A 551 6.79 17.21 21.56
CA MET A 551 5.64 18.07 21.28
C MET A 551 5.95 19.54 21.54
N VAL A 552 5.67 20.40 20.55
CA VAL A 552 5.72 21.86 20.72
C VAL A 552 4.43 22.28 21.44
N SER A 553 4.54 23.03 22.53
CA SER A 553 3.37 23.63 23.17
C SER A 553 2.69 24.60 22.20
N ALA A 554 1.35 24.66 22.22
CA ALA A 554 0.55 25.46 21.29
C ALA A 554 0.69 27.00 21.44
N GLY A 555 1.83 27.50 21.93
CA GLY A 555 2.05 28.92 22.24
C GLY A 555 3.47 29.45 22.12
N GLY A 556 4.40 28.75 21.45
CA GLY A 556 5.74 29.27 21.18
C GLY A 556 5.89 29.71 19.73
N THR A 557 5.77 31.02 19.49
CA THR A 557 6.16 31.68 18.23
C THR A 557 7.64 31.49 17.94
#